data_AF-A0A5D2XK34-F1
#
_entry.id   AF-A0A5D2XK34-F1
#
_cell.length_a   1.000
_cell.length_b   1.000
_cell.length_c   1.000
_cell.angle_alpha   90.00
_cell.angle_beta   90.00
_cell.angle_gamma   90.00
#
_symmetry.space_group_name_H-M   'P 1'
#
loop_
_entity.id
_entity.type
_entity.pdbx_description
1 polymer ?
#
loop_
_entity_poly.entity_id
_entity_poly.type
_entity_poly.pdbx_seq_one_letter_code
_entity_poly.pdbx_strand_id
1 'polypeptide(L)'
;MVRQSRLILSLLGAVLVLLVIGNALRLAKANNSASAFVQNAIFSNKIVMFSKSYCPYCMRAKRIFSELNEKPYVVELDLRDDGAEIQYVILDLVGLGTVPQVFVNGKHIGGSDG
;
A
#
# COMPACT_ATOMS: atom_id res chain seq x y z
N MET A 1 51.98 13.49 11.10
CA MET A 1 50.93 14.12 10.27
C MET A 1 50.15 13.13 9.39
N VAL A 2 50.75 12.05 8.85
CA VAL A 2 50.11 11.10 7.90
C VAL A 2 49.11 10.09 8.54
N ARG A 3 49.27 9.75 9.82
CA ARG A 3 48.40 8.77 10.50
C ARG A 3 47.02 9.35 10.86
N GLN A 4 46.97 10.65 11.15
CA GLN A 4 45.71 11.36 11.41
C GLN A 4 44.87 11.51 10.15
N SER A 5 45.48 11.80 8.99
CA SER A 5 44.75 11.92 7.72
C SER A 5 44.14 10.59 7.27
N ARG A 6 44.83 9.45 7.46
CA ARG A 6 44.27 8.12 7.14
C ARG A 6 43.07 7.75 8.00
N LEU A 7 43.10 8.06 9.30
CA LEU A 7 41.96 7.84 10.20
C LEU A 7 40.74 8.67 9.77
N ILE A 8 40.96 9.95 9.44
CA ILE A 8 39.90 10.86 9.00
C ILE A 8 39.26 10.37 7.69
N LEU A 9 40.05 9.92 6.70
CA LEU A 9 39.51 9.36 5.46
C LEU A 9 38.70 8.07 5.70
N SER A 10 39.17 7.17 6.56
CA SER A 10 38.41 5.95 6.89
C SER A 10 37.11 6.23 7.62
N LEU A 11 37.11 7.23 8.52
CA LEU A 11 35.91 7.67 9.24
C LEU A 11 34.91 8.33 8.28
N LEU A 12 35.35 9.21 7.39
CA LEU A 12 34.50 9.81 6.36
C LEU A 12 33.90 8.76 5.43
N GLY A 13 34.68 7.76 5.02
CA GLY A 13 34.20 6.63 4.22
C GLY A 13 33.13 5.81 4.95
N ALA A 14 33.36 5.47 6.22
CA ALA A 14 32.40 4.73 7.04
C ALA A 14 31.09 5.51 7.25
N VAL A 15 31.18 6.82 7.50
CA VAL A 15 30.01 7.70 7.64
C VAL A 15 29.23 7.79 6.33
N LEU A 16 29.90 7.94 5.18
CA LEU A 16 29.24 7.96 3.88
C LEU A 16 28.51 6.65 3.58
N VAL A 17 29.15 5.50 3.87
CA VAL A 17 28.54 4.17 3.72
C VAL A 17 27.30 4.03 4.61
N LEU A 18 27.39 4.44 5.88
CA LEU A 18 26.24 4.41 6.80
C LEU A 18 25.09 5.30 6.31
N LEU A 19 25.37 6.50 5.79
CA LEU A 19 24.36 7.38 5.22
C LEU A 19 23.67 6.76 3.99
N VAL A 20 24.44 6.15 3.10
CA VAL A 20 23.90 5.47 1.90
C VAL A 20 23.01 4.28 2.28
N ILE A 21 23.49 3.42 3.19
CA ILE A 21 22.72 2.25 3.67
C ILE A 21 21.44 2.70 4.39
N GLY A 22 21.54 3.72 5.25
CA GLY A 22 20.40 4.28 5.97
C GLY A 22 19.30 4.78 5.03
N ASN A 23 19.66 5.47 3.95
CA ASN A 23 18.70 5.94 2.94
C ASN A 23 18.10 4.78 2.14
N ALA A 24 18.90 3.79 1.75
CA ALA A 24 18.41 2.61 1.01
C ALA A 24 17.37 1.82 1.82
N LEU A 25 17.63 1.59 3.12
CA LEU A 25 16.68 0.92 4.03
C LEU A 25 15.39 1.72 4.22
N ARG A 26 15.49 3.06 4.33
CA ARG A 26 14.31 3.94 4.42
C ARG A 26 13.45 3.85 3.16
N LEU A 27 14.08 3.89 1.99
CA LEU A 27 13.37 3.76 0.72
C LEU A 27 12.71 2.39 0.62
N ALA A 28 13.42 1.30 0.88
CA ALA A 28 12.84 -0.04 0.88
C ALA A 28 11.64 -0.17 1.83
N LYS A 29 11.73 0.41 3.04
CA LYS A 29 10.60 0.42 3.99
C LYS A 29 9.41 1.25 3.48
N ALA A 30 9.65 2.41 2.88
CA ALA A 30 8.60 3.24 2.31
C ALA A 30 7.88 2.51 1.14
N ASN A 31 8.64 1.86 0.27
CA ASN A 31 8.13 1.11 -0.88
C ASN A 31 7.27 -0.09 -0.46
N ASN A 32 7.61 -0.71 0.69
CA ASN A 32 6.91 -1.87 1.23
C ASN A 32 5.81 -1.48 2.25
N SER A 33 5.46 -0.19 2.35
CA SER A 33 4.43 0.27 3.28
C SER A 33 3.03 -0.07 2.78
N ALA A 34 2.07 -0.23 3.71
CA ALA A 34 0.65 -0.36 3.38
C ALA A 34 0.14 0.80 2.52
N SER A 35 0.62 2.03 2.78
CA SER A 35 0.29 3.21 1.97
C SER A 35 0.79 3.09 0.53
N ALA A 36 2.03 2.64 0.33
CA ALA A 36 2.56 2.44 -1.02
C ALA A 36 1.79 1.33 -1.75
N PHE A 37 1.45 0.24 -1.05
CA PHE A 37 0.62 -0.81 -1.62
C PHE A 37 -0.77 -0.29 -2.05
N VAL A 38 -1.47 0.45 -1.19
CA VAL A 38 -2.79 1.02 -1.50
C VAL A 38 -2.73 1.92 -2.72
N GLN A 39 -1.76 2.84 -2.77
CA GLN A 39 -1.59 3.73 -3.93
C GLN A 39 -1.28 2.95 -5.20
N ASN A 40 -0.38 1.97 -5.14
CA ASN A 40 -0.03 1.14 -6.29
C ASN A 40 -1.25 0.34 -6.78
N ALA A 41 -2.03 -0.25 -5.87
CA ALA A 41 -3.26 -0.94 -6.23
C ALA A 41 -4.20 0.00 -6.98
N ILE A 42 -4.53 1.16 -6.39
CA ILE A 42 -5.48 2.16 -6.92
C ILE A 42 -5.07 2.69 -8.30
N PHE A 43 -3.79 2.99 -8.51
CA PHE A 43 -3.32 3.63 -9.74
C PHE A 43 -2.83 2.65 -10.82
N SER A 44 -2.51 1.39 -10.48
CA SER A 44 -2.07 0.39 -11.47
C SER A 44 -3.20 -0.48 -12.02
N ASN A 45 -4.42 -0.35 -11.48
CA ASN A 45 -5.57 -1.15 -11.91
C ASN A 45 -6.75 -0.25 -12.29
N LYS A 46 -7.45 -0.60 -13.38
CA LYS A 46 -8.67 0.09 -13.84
C LYS A 46 -9.75 0.11 -12.74
N ILE A 47 -9.92 -1.01 -12.05
CA ILE A 47 -10.86 -1.18 -10.95
C ILE A 47 -10.15 -1.90 -9.81
N VAL A 48 -10.23 -1.36 -8.60
CA VAL A 48 -9.77 -1.99 -7.36
C VAL A 48 -10.92 -2.09 -6.38
N MET A 49 -10.99 -3.21 -5.67
CA MET A 49 -11.91 -3.38 -4.57
C MET A 49 -11.18 -3.93 -3.35
N PHE A 50 -11.10 -3.13 -2.29
CA PHE A 50 -10.70 -3.61 -0.97
C PHE A 50 -11.89 -4.32 -0.33
N SER A 51 -11.67 -5.55 0.11
CA SER A 51 -12.70 -6.53 0.43
C SER A 51 -12.32 -7.32 1.69
N LYS A 52 -13.29 -8.08 2.22
CA LYS A 52 -13.01 -9.21 3.10
C LYS A 52 -13.72 -10.45 2.58
N SER A 53 -13.07 -11.60 2.65
CA SER A 53 -13.53 -12.84 2.01
C SER A 53 -14.88 -13.32 2.55
N TYR A 54 -15.14 -13.08 3.84
CA TYR A 54 -16.38 -13.46 4.52
C TYR A 54 -17.50 -12.41 4.43
N CYS A 55 -17.24 -11.21 3.88
CA CYS A 55 -18.19 -10.10 3.95
C CYS A 55 -19.32 -10.25 2.89
N PRO A 56 -20.61 -10.29 3.30
CA PRO A 56 -21.72 -10.45 2.36
C PRO A 56 -21.89 -9.27 1.40
N TYR A 57 -21.57 -8.04 1.84
CA TYR A 57 -21.57 -6.86 0.98
C TYR A 57 -20.48 -6.92 -0.09
N CYS A 58 -19.30 -7.44 0.26
CA CYS A 58 -18.21 -7.66 -0.70
C CYS A 58 -18.59 -8.73 -1.73
N MET A 59 -19.23 -9.82 -1.30
CA MET A 59 -19.73 -10.86 -2.21
C MET A 59 -20.75 -10.31 -3.20
N ARG A 60 -21.67 -9.45 -2.75
CA ARG A 60 -22.63 -8.77 -3.62
C ARG A 60 -21.94 -7.86 -4.65
N ALA A 61 -20.97 -7.05 -4.23
CA ALA A 61 -20.21 -6.20 -5.14
C ALA A 61 -19.45 -7.01 -6.20
N LYS A 62 -18.79 -8.12 -5.81
CA LYS A 62 -18.12 -9.04 -6.75
C LYS A 62 -19.08 -9.59 -7.80
N ARG A 63 -20.30 -9.97 -7.38
CA ARG A 63 -21.34 -10.46 -8.28
C ARG A 63 -21.76 -9.40 -9.30
N ILE A 64 -21.97 -8.16 -8.87
CA ILE A 64 -22.31 -7.05 -9.78
C ILE A 64 -21.22 -6.87 -10.83
N PHE A 65 -19.94 -6.85 -10.44
CA PHE A 65 -18.85 -6.75 -11.42
C PHE A 65 -18.84 -7.94 -12.40
N SER A 66 -19.09 -9.15 -11.91
CA SER A 66 -19.22 -10.34 -12.76
C SER A 66 -20.38 -10.22 -13.76
N GLU A 67 -21.53 -9.70 -13.35
CA GLU A 67 -22.71 -9.47 -14.21
C GLU A 67 -22.43 -8.39 -15.27
N LEU A 68 -21.60 -7.40 -14.92
CA LEU A 68 -21.11 -6.37 -15.85
C LEU A 68 -19.93 -6.84 -16.72
N ASN A 69 -19.50 -8.09 -16.57
CA ASN A 69 -18.36 -8.66 -17.29
C ASN A 69 -17.03 -7.92 -17.03
N GLU A 70 -16.91 -7.26 -15.87
CA GLU A 70 -15.72 -6.55 -15.40
C GLU A 70 -14.99 -7.39 -14.34
N LYS A 71 -13.66 -7.25 -14.27
CA LYS A 71 -12.81 -8.00 -13.34
C LYS A 71 -11.99 -7.04 -12.47
N PRO A 72 -12.48 -6.69 -11.27
CA PRO A 72 -11.74 -5.84 -10.36
C PRO A 72 -10.49 -6.55 -9.81
N TYR A 73 -9.45 -5.78 -9.53
CA TYR A 73 -8.36 -6.24 -8.66
C TYR A 73 -8.86 -6.26 -7.22
N VAL A 74 -9.09 -7.45 -6.68
CA VAL A 74 -9.64 -7.63 -5.33
C VAL A 74 -8.51 -7.84 -4.33
N VAL A 75 -8.52 -7.03 -3.27
CA VAL A 75 -7.62 -7.20 -2.13
C VAL A 75 -8.44 -7.69 -0.94
N GLU A 76 -8.27 -8.97 -0.58
CA GLU A 76 -8.90 -9.56 0.61
C GLU A 76 -8.07 -9.23 1.86
N LEU A 77 -8.51 -8.22 2.61
CA LEU A 77 -7.76 -7.70 3.76
C LEU A 77 -7.63 -8.72 4.89
N ASP A 78 -8.63 -9.59 5.07
CA ASP A 78 -8.62 -10.64 6.07
C ASP A 78 -7.65 -11.79 5.77
N LEU A 79 -7.09 -11.85 4.55
CA LEU A 79 -6.14 -12.87 4.11
C LEU A 79 -4.70 -12.33 3.99
N ARG A 80 -4.45 -11.13 4.52
CA ARG A 80 -3.14 -10.47 4.49
C ARG A 80 -2.67 -10.14 5.90
N ASP A 81 -1.38 -10.34 6.15
CA ASP A 81 -0.75 -9.99 7.42
C ASP A 81 -0.84 -8.48 7.72
N ASP A 82 -0.77 -7.64 6.69
CA ASP A 82 -0.85 -6.16 6.77
C ASP A 82 -2.26 -5.60 6.49
N GLY A 83 -3.28 -6.46 6.54
CA GLY A 83 -4.65 -6.10 6.18
C GLY A 83 -5.24 -4.99 7.04
N ALA A 84 -4.90 -4.94 8.33
CA ALA A 84 -5.36 -3.90 9.24
C ALA A 84 -4.74 -2.54 8.91
N GLU A 85 -3.44 -2.50 8.64
CA GLU A 85 -2.70 -1.31 8.22
C GLU A 85 -3.23 -0.77 6.91
N ILE A 86 -3.52 -1.64 5.94
CA ILE A 86 -4.19 -1.26 4.69
C ILE A 86 -5.56 -0.64 4.96
N GLN A 87 -6.36 -1.26 5.86
CA GLN A 87 -7.68 -0.74 6.22
C GLN A 87 -7.61 0.64 6.88
N TYR A 88 -6.59 0.90 7.71
CA TYR A 88 -6.33 2.23 8.27
C TYR A 88 -5.95 3.25 7.21
N VAL A 89 -5.09 2.89 6.26
CA VAL A 89 -4.75 3.78 5.13
C VAL A 89 -6.01 4.14 4.32
N ILE A 90 -6.89 3.17 4.06
CA ILE A 90 -8.14 3.43 3.35
C ILE A 90 -9.03 4.38 4.15
N LEU A 91 -9.18 4.13 5.47
CA LEU A 91 -9.91 5.04 6.37
C LEU A 91 -9.36 6.47 6.30
N ASP A 92 -8.05 6.65 6.32
CA ASP A 92 -7.42 7.97 6.21
C ASP A 92 -7.66 8.62 4.84
N LEU A 93 -7.66 7.84 3.76
CA LEU A 93 -7.84 8.34 2.39
C LEU A 93 -9.28 8.76 2.08
N VAL A 94 -10.28 8.02 2.56
CA VAL A 94 -11.69 8.21 2.15
C VAL A 94 -12.65 8.49 3.31
N GLY A 95 -12.15 8.49 4.55
CA GLY A 95 -12.96 8.71 5.77
C GLY A 95 -13.83 7.52 6.16
N LEU A 96 -13.75 6.39 5.45
CA LEU A 96 -14.56 5.20 5.70
C LEU A 96 -13.67 3.96 5.83
N GLY A 97 -13.80 3.25 6.96
CA GLY A 97 -13.07 2.02 7.24
C GLY A 97 -13.83 0.73 6.91
N THR A 98 -15.08 0.82 6.45
CA THR A 98 -15.89 -0.36 6.12
C THR A 98 -15.48 -0.96 4.77
N VAL A 99 -15.78 -2.25 4.54
CA VAL A 99 -15.60 -2.91 3.23
C VAL A 99 -16.98 -3.29 2.65
N PRO A 100 -17.14 -3.31 1.31
CA PRO A 100 -16.13 -3.04 0.28
C PRO A 100 -15.77 -1.55 0.18
N GLN A 101 -14.59 -1.24 -0.37
CA GLN A 101 -14.25 0.10 -0.87
C GLN A 101 -13.73 -0.02 -2.31
N VAL A 102 -14.38 0.70 -3.22
CA VAL A 102 -14.15 0.58 -4.67
C VAL A 102 -13.51 1.84 -5.23
N PHE A 103 -12.49 1.65 -6.05
CA PHE A 103 -11.83 2.69 -6.84
C PHE A 103 -11.91 2.34 -8.33
N VAL A 104 -12.19 3.32 -9.17
CA VAL A 104 -12.23 3.20 -10.64
C VAL A 104 -11.37 4.30 -11.24
N ASN A 105 -10.36 3.94 -12.03
CA ASN A 105 -9.41 4.86 -12.64
C ASN A 105 -8.80 5.84 -11.62
N GLY A 106 -8.38 5.33 -10.45
CA GLY A 106 -7.82 6.15 -9.38
C GLY A 106 -8.82 6.95 -8.55
N LYS A 107 -10.10 7.00 -8.93
CA LYS A 107 -11.15 7.73 -8.21
C LYS A 107 -11.93 6.82 -7.28
N HIS A 108 -12.12 7.24 -6.03
CA HIS A 108 -13.00 6.56 -5.07
C HIS A 108 -14.47 6.69 -5.51
N ILE A 109 -15.17 5.55 -5.55
CA ILE A 109 -16.59 5.47 -5.93
C ILE A 109 -17.50 5.19 -4.74
N GLY A 110 -16.97 4.56 -3.67
CA GLY A 110 -17.71 4.28 -2.45
C GLY A 110 -17.65 2.82 -2.02
N GLY A 111 -18.47 2.50 -1.00
CA GLY A 111 -18.69 1.14 -0.50
C GLY A 111 -20.04 0.56 -0.91
N SER A 112 -20.61 -0.33 -0.09
CA SER A 112 -21.91 -0.96 -0.42
C SER A 112 -23.13 -0.11 -0.05
N ASP A 113 -22.97 0.89 0.80
CA ASP A 113 -24.11 1.63 1.39
C ASP A 113 -24.42 2.96 0.70
N GLY A 114 -23.65 3.35 -0.33
CA GLY A 114 -23.79 4.64 -1.01
C GLY A 114 -23.17 5.78 -0.23
#